data_AF-A0A8H3CJC0-F1
#
_entry.id   AF-A0A8H3CJC0-F1
#
_cell.length_a   1.000
_cell.length_b   1.000
_cell.length_c   1.000
_cell.angle_alpha   90.00
_cell.angle_beta   90.00
_cell.angle_gamma   90.00
#
_symmetry.space_group_name_H-M   'P 1'
#
loop_
_entity.id
_entity.type
_entity.pdbx_description
1 polymer ?
#
loop_
_entity_poly.entity_id
_entity_poly.type
_entity_poly.pdbx_seq_one_letter_code
_entity_poly.pdbx_strand_id
1 'polypeptide(L)'
;MSLAVRAAQLQRPLARLSLRAGVSTWSNVPAGPPDPILGVTEAFKADKDPRKINLGVGAYRDGDGKTNVPAGPPDPILGVTEAFKADKDPRKINLGVGAYRDGDGKPYVLPSVQAAEDKIAASKADKEYLPITGLADFTKLAAKLAYGGDSAPFNEGRIAVTQSISGTGALRIGGAFLARHYPHVKTIYLPTPSWGNHTPIFRDSGLE
;
A
#
# COMPACT_ATOMS: atom_id res chain seq x y z
N MET A 1 -69.67 30.35 29.87
CA MET A 1 -70.56 30.41 28.69
C MET A 1 -70.07 29.37 27.70
N SER A 2 -70.81 28.26 27.64
CA SER A 2 -70.64 27.08 26.79
C SER A 2 -71.82 27.05 25.83
N LEU A 3 -71.64 26.57 24.58
CA LEU A 3 -72.62 26.11 23.56
C LEU A 3 -71.89 26.13 22.20
N ALA A 4 -71.98 25.21 21.23
CA ALA A 4 -72.52 23.85 21.04
C ALA A 4 -72.03 23.41 19.62
N VAL A 5 -71.39 22.26 19.38
CA VAL A 5 -71.92 20.91 19.02
C VAL A 5 -72.76 20.81 17.73
N ARG A 6 -72.24 20.13 16.69
CA ARG A 6 -72.77 18.94 15.92
C ARG A 6 -72.06 18.79 14.56
N ALA A 7 -71.38 17.66 14.26
CA ALA A 7 -71.83 16.39 13.63
C ALA A 7 -72.05 16.53 12.09
N ALA A 8 -71.67 15.65 11.15
CA ALA A 8 -70.99 14.35 11.09
C ALA A 8 -70.72 13.99 9.60
N GLN A 9 -69.77 13.07 9.36
CA GLN A 9 -69.64 12.10 8.23
C GLN A 9 -69.42 12.57 6.77
N LEU A 10 -68.29 12.13 6.17
CA LEU A 10 -68.29 11.27 4.96
C LEU A 10 -66.87 10.73 4.62
N GLN A 11 -66.79 9.41 4.43
CA GLN A 11 -65.63 8.62 4.03
C GLN A 11 -65.11 8.96 2.62
N ARG A 12 -63.79 8.83 2.37
CA ARG A 12 -63.15 8.26 1.16
C ARG A 12 -61.59 8.28 1.25
N PRO A 13 -60.86 7.46 0.45
CA PRO A 13 -59.84 6.54 0.95
C PRO A 13 -58.37 7.02 0.87
N LEU A 14 -57.51 6.29 1.58
CA LEU A 14 -56.04 6.36 1.58
C LEU A 14 -55.46 6.31 0.16
N ALA A 15 -54.95 7.44 -0.33
CA ALA A 15 -54.04 7.47 -1.48
C ALA A 15 -52.65 7.02 -1.02
N ARG A 16 -52.23 5.82 -1.47
CA ARG A 16 -50.84 5.36 -1.36
C ARG A 16 -49.94 6.29 -2.18
N LEU A 17 -49.07 7.05 -1.51
CA LEU A 17 -47.96 7.73 -2.14
C LEU A 17 -46.96 6.65 -2.61
N SER A 18 -46.94 6.32 -3.91
CA SER A 18 -45.86 5.51 -4.46
C SER A 18 -44.63 6.41 -4.61
N LEU A 19 -43.61 6.23 -3.77
CA LEU A 19 -42.30 6.79 -4.02
C LEU A 19 -41.76 6.18 -5.33
N ARG A 20 -41.65 7.00 -6.38
CA ARG A 20 -40.79 6.67 -7.52
C ARG A 20 -39.35 6.71 -7.01
N ALA A 21 -38.77 5.54 -6.76
CA ALA A 21 -37.33 5.41 -6.59
C ALA A 21 -36.66 5.88 -7.88
N GLY A 22 -35.81 6.90 -7.78
CA GLY A 22 -35.00 7.38 -8.90
C GLY A 22 -34.14 6.24 -9.42
N VAL A 23 -34.37 5.88 -10.69
CA VAL A 23 -33.58 4.87 -11.39
C VAL A 23 -32.16 5.43 -11.57
N SER A 24 -31.19 4.76 -10.94
CA SER A 24 -29.77 5.07 -11.09
C SER A 24 -29.38 5.12 -12.57
N THR A 25 -28.67 6.16 -12.98
CA THR A 25 -28.13 6.38 -14.33
C THR A 25 -27.23 5.25 -14.85
N TRP A 26 -26.90 4.27 -14.01
CA TRP A 26 -26.02 3.15 -14.31
C TRP A 26 -26.75 1.80 -14.46
N SER A 27 -28.08 1.80 -14.34
CA SER A 27 -28.90 0.57 -14.41
C SER A 27 -28.87 -0.14 -15.77
N ASN A 28 -28.38 0.53 -16.81
CA ASN A 28 -28.26 0.00 -18.17
C ASN A 28 -26.81 -0.14 -18.64
N VAL A 29 -25.81 -0.01 -17.76
CA VAL A 29 -24.41 -0.27 -18.14
C VAL A 29 -24.18 -1.78 -18.11
N PRO A 30 -23.89 -2.43 -19.26
CA PRO A 30 -23.52 -3.83 -19.28
C PRO A 30 -22.30 -4.03 -18.39
N ALA A 31 -22.33 -5.07 -17.54
CA ALA A 31 -21.14 -5.45 -16.79
C ALA A 31 -19.99 -5.67 -17.79
N GLY A 32 -18.84 -5.05 -17.50
CA GLY A 32 -17.63 -5.29 -18.28
C GLY A 32 -17.32 -6.79 -18.33
N PRO A 33 -16.59 -7.26 -19.35
CA PRO A 33 -16.21 -8.66 -19.44
C PRO A 33 -15.52 -9.10 -18.12
N PRO A 34 -15.79 -10.33 -17.62
CA PRO A 34 -15.18 -10.82 -16.40
C PRO A 34 -13.66 -10.69 -16.46
N ASP A 35 -13.06 -10.12 -15.42
CA ASP A 35 -11.60 -9.97 -15.32
C ASP A 35 -10.92 -11.36 -15.47
N PRO A 36 -9.89 -11.51 -16.33
CA PRO A 36 -9.19 -12.78 -16.52
C PRO A 36 -8.68 -13.40 -15.22
N ILE A 37 -8.32 -12.60 -14.21
CA ILE A 37 -7.86 -13.04 -12.89
C ILE A 37 -9.02 -13.55 -12.03
N LEU A 38 -10.19 -12.92 -12.11
CA LEU A 38 -11.39 -13.37 -11.40
C LEU A 38 -12.02 -14.62 -12.07
N GLY A 39 -11.93 -14.72 -13.39
CA GLY A 39 -12.41 -15.86 -14.17
C GLY A 39 -11.71 -17.18 -13.82
N VAL A 40 -10.42 -17.15 -13.49
CA VAL A 40 -9.67 -18.33 -13.03
C VAL A 40 -10.22 -18.88 -11.71
N THR A 41 -10.64 -17.99 -10.80
CA THR A 41 -11.19 -18.38 -9.50
C THR A 41 -12.59 -18.98 -9.64
N GLU A 42 -13.43 -18.43 -10.51
CA GLU A 42 -14.77 -18.98 -10.76
C GLU A 42 -14.73 -20.30 -11.54
N ALA A 43 -13.84 -20.41 -12.54
CA ALA A 43 -13.59 -21.66 -13.26
C ALA A 43 -13.09 -22.76 -12.30
N PHE A 44 -12.18 -22.43 -11.39
CA PHE A 44 -11.73 -23.36 -10.35
C PHE A 44 -12.90 -23.82 -9.45
N LYS A 45 -13.78 -22.91 -9.03
CA LYS A 45 -14.95 -23.27 -8.20
C LYS A 45 -15.94 -24.18 -8.93
N ALA A 46 -16.12 -23.99 -10.23
CA ALA A 46 -17.03 -24.78 -11.06
C ALA A 46 -16.48 -26.18 -11.41
N ASP A 47 -15.16 -26.35 -11.45
CA ASP A 47 -14.50 -27.63 -11.76
C ASP A 47 -14.71 -28.66 -10.63
N LYS A 48 -15.05 -29.91 -10.98
CA LYS A 48 -15.30 -31.01 -10.03
C LYS A 48 -14.15 -32.02 -9.96
N ASP A 49 -13.06 -31.87 -10.72
CA ASP A 49 -11.92 -32.77 -10.64
C ASP A 49 -11.27 -32.64 -9.24
N PRO A 50 -11.12 -33.74 -8.47
CA PRO A 50 -10.50 -33.71 -7.15
C PRO A 50 -9.00 -33.37 -7.18
N ARG A 51 -8.35 -33.33 -8.35
CA ARG A 51 -6.93 -33.02 -8.55
C ARG A 51 -6.70 -31.60 -9.10
N LYS A 52 -7.74 -30.78 -9.22
CA LYS A 52 -7.63 -29.40 -9.73
C LYS A 52 -6.70 -28.56 -8.83
N ILE A 53 -5.91 -27.70 -9.46
CA ILE A 53 -4.97 -26.81 -8.78
C ILE A 53 -5.42 -25.36 -9.01
N ASN A 54 -5.58 -24.60 -7.92
CA ASN A 54 -5.91 -23.18 -8.04
C ASN A 54 -4.63 -22.39 -8.35
N LEU A 55 -4.54 -21.84 -9.56
CA LEU A 55 -3.44 -20.97 -9.99
C LEU A 55 -3.73 -19.48 -9.68
N GLY A 56 -4.91 -19.16 -9.17
CA GLY A 56 -5.28 -17.83 -8.68
C GLY A 56 -4.64 -17.55 -7.33
N VAL A 57 -3.96 -16.41 -7.22
CA VAL A 57 -3.24 -15.85 -6.06
C VAL A 57 -3.57 -16.54 -4.71
N GLY A 58 -2.76 -17.54 -4.36
CA GLY A 58 -2.86 -18.27 -3.10
C GLY A 58 -1.66 -19.21 -2.92
N ALA A 59 -1.09 -19.25 -1.72
CA ALA A 59 0.04 -20.10 -1.40
C ALA A 59 -0.30 -21.59 -1.65
N TYR A 60 0.50 -22.27 -2.46
CA TYR A 60 0.35 -23.70 -2.74
C TYR A 60 0.51 -24.50 -1.45
N ARG A 61 -0.50 -25.32 -1.13
CA ARG A 61 -0.45 -26.36 -0.11
C ARG A 61 -0.70 -27.70 -0.80
N ASP A 62 0.03 -28.72 -0.41
CA ASP A 62 -0.18 -30.11 -0.86
C ASP A 62 -1.51 -30.67 -0.31
N GLY A 63 -1.82 -31.92 -0.70
CA GLY A 63 -3.05 -32.62 -0.31
C GLY A 63 -3.21 -32.83 1.21
N ASP A 64 -2.14 -32.66 1.99
CA ASP A 64 -2.14 -32.74 3.45
C ASP A 64 -2.16 -31.35 4.11
N GLY A 65 -2.31 -30.28 3.33
CA GLY A 65 -2.31 -28.90 3.82
C GLY A 65 -0.92 -28.34 4.15
N LYS A 66 0.16 -29.04 3.77
CA LYS A 66 1.55 -28.64 4.02
C LYS A 66 2.16 -27.96 2.79
N THR A 67 3.22 -27.19 2.99
CA THR A 67 3.95 -26.50 1.93
C THR A 67 5.41 -26.94 2.00
N ASN A 68 6.01 -27.26 0.85
CA ASN A 68 7.45 -27.54 0.74
C ASN A 68 8.31 -26.27 0.79
N VAL A 69 7.70 -25.09 0.88
CA VAL A 69 8.39 -23.82 1.08
C VAL A 69 8.72 -23.67 2.57
N PRO A 70 10.01 -23.63 2.96
CA PRO A 70 10.39 -23.41 4.35
C PRO A 70 9.97 -22.02 4.81
N ALA A 71 9.63 -21.87 6.09
CA ALA A 71 9.40 -20.57 6.68
C ALA A 71 10.68 -19.73 6.57
N GLY A 72 10.53 -18.46 6.15
CA GLY A 72 11.64 -17.52 6.16
C GLY A 72 12.17 -17.29 7.59
N PRO A 73 13.45 -16.93 7.75
CA PRO A 73 13.98 -16.61 9.07
C PRO A 73 13.19 -15.44 9.68
N PRO A 74 12.84 -15.50 10.98
CA PRO A 74 12.13 -14.41 11.64
C PRO A 74 13.01 -13.16 11.70
N ASP A 75 12.44 -12.00 11.35
CA ASP A 75 13.13 -10.72 11.51
C ASP A 75 13.21 -10.36 13.00
N PRO A 76 14.43 -10.19 13.57
CA PRO A 76 14.61 -9.89 14.99
C PRO A 76 13.86 -8.64 15.47
N ILE A 77 13.66 -7.64 14.61
CA ILE A 77 12.97 -6.39 14.95
C ILE A 77 11.45 -6.59 15.05
N LEU A 78 10.89 -7.48 14.23
CA LEU A 78 9.45 -7.76 14.25
C LEU A 78 9.04 -8.48 15.54
N GLY A 79 9.87 -9.41 16.04
CA GLY A 79 9.62 -10.11 17.30
C GLY A 79 9.52 -9.18 18.51
N VAL A 80 10.34 -8.13 18.58
CA VAL A 80 10.27 -7.12 19.66
C VAL A 80 8.94 -6.38 19.65
N THR A 81 8.42 -6.07 18.47
CA THR A 81 7.13 -5.38 18.34
C THR A 81 5.97 -6.26 18.78
N GLU A 82 6.01 -7.56 18.46
CA GLU A 82 5.00 -8.52 18.88
C GLU A 82 5.00 -8.72 20.39
N ALA A 83 6.17 -8.89 20.99
CA ALA A 83 6.33 -8.97 22.45
C ALA A 83 5.81 -7.70 23.15
N PHE A 84 6.16 -6.52 22.62
CA PHE A 84 5.64 -5.26 23.12
C PHE A 84 4.11 -5.15 23.03
N LYS A 85 3.50 -5.64 21.95
CA LYS A 85 2.03 -5.65 21.80
C LYS A 85 1.37 -6.60 22.81
N ALA A 86 1.98 -7.76 23.06
CA ALA A 86 1.46 -8.77 23.99
C ALA A 86 1.60 -8.37 25.48
N ASP A 87 2.58 -7.52 25.81
CA ASP A 87 2.78 -7.01 27.17
C ASP A 87 1.58 -6.15 27.63
N LYS A 88 1.10 -6.39 28.85
CA LYS A 88 -0.05 -5.69 29.45
C LYS A 88 0.37 -4.60 30.45
N ASP A 89 1.67 -4.46 30.77
CA ASP A 89 2.13 -3.42 31.68
C ASP A 89 1.86 -2.03 31.06
N PRO A 90 1.11 -1.14 31.74
CA PRO A 90 0.83 0.20 31.23
C PRO A 90 2.07 1.09 31.12
N ARG A 91 3.21 0.70 31.69
CA ARG A 91 4.49 1.43 31.66
C ARG A 91 5.44 0.91 30.57
N LYS A 92 4.99 -0.02 29.73
CA LYS A 92 5.83 -0.57 28.64
C LYS A 92 6.27 0.53 27.67
N ILE A 93 7.51 0.45 27.21
CA ILE A 93 8.08 1.37 26.21
C ILE A 93 8.66 0.56 25.06
N ASN A 94 8.31 0.92 23.82
CA ASN A 94 8.88 0.29 22.62
C ASN A 94 10.04 1.14 22.09
N LEU A 95 11.26 0.63 22.24
CA LEU A 95 12.48 1.23 21.70
C LEU A 95 13.07 0.43 20.52
N GLY A 96 12.33 -0.57 20.00
CA GLY A 96 12.82 -1.47 18.95
C GLY A 96 12.60 -0.94 17.53
N VAL A 97 11.45 -0.32 17.27
CA VAL A 97 11.12 0.21 15.92
C VAL A 97 11.55 1.66 15.82
N GLY A 98 12.36 1.98 14.80
CA GLY A 98 12.78 3.34 14.46
C GLY A 98 11.68 4.20 13.85
N ALA A 99 10.50 4.26 14.47
CA ALA A 99 9.40 5.10 14.07
C ALA A 99 9.25 6.27 15.03
N TYR A 100 9.19 7.48 14.50
CA TYR A 100 9.09 8.69 15.30
C TYR A 100 7.75 8.75 16.07
N ARG A 101 7.82 9.20 17.32
CA ARG A 101 6.68 9.32 18.25
C ARG A 101 6.62 10.72 18.84
N ASP A 102 5.43 11.14 19.26
CA ASP A 102 5.24 12.37 20.02
C ASP A 102 5.57 12.18 21.52
N GLY A 103 5.34 13.22 22.32
CA GLY A 103 5.56 13.22 23.77
C GLY A 103 4.68 12.22 24.54
N ASP A 104 3.59 11.75 23.94
CA ASP A 104 2.69 10.73 24.50
C ASP A 104 3.02 9.31 23.97
N GLY A 105 4.10 9.16 23.20
CA GLY A 105 4.51 7.88 22.62
C GLY A 105 3.64 7.42 21.44
N LYS A 106 2.81 8.28 20.87
CA LYS A 106 1.91 7.97 19.73
C LYS A 106 2.61 8.23 18.39
N PRO A 107 2.18 7.59 17.28
CA PRO A 107 2.66 7.95 15.95
C PRO A 107 2.42 9.44 15.67
N TYR A 108 3.46 10.14 15.23
CA TYR A 108 3.39 11.57 14.97
C TYR A 108 3.38 11.85 13.46
N VAL A 109 2.33 12.52 12.99
CA VAL A 109 2.19 12.97 11.59
C VAL A 109 2.59 14.44 11.53
N LEU A 110 3.58 14.77 10.70
CA LEU A 110 4.07 16.14 10.55
C LEU A 110 2.95 17.08 10.06
N PRO A 111 2.82 18.30 10.62
CA PRO A 111 1.83 19.28 10.15
C PRO A 111 1.96 19.61 8.65
N SER A 112 3.19 19.61 8.12
CA SER A 112 3.44 19.81 6.70
C SER A 112 2.91 18.68 5.82
N VAL A 113 2.88 17.44 6.33
CA VAL A 113 2.32 16.28 5.63
C VAL A 113 0.79 16.37 5.63
N GLN A 114 0.18 16.68 6.77
CA GLN A 114 -1.28 16.88 6.85
C GLN A 114 -1.75 17.97 5.87
N ALA A 115 -1.06 19.11 5.84
CA ALA A 115 -1.37 20.19 4.91
C ALA A 115 -1.16 19.80 3.43
N ALA A 116 -0.25 18.87 3.12
CA ALA A 116 -0.06 18.35 1.77
C ALA A 116 -1.18 17.38 1.38
N GLU A 117 -1.61 16.52 2.30
CA GLU A 117 -2.75 15.60 2.09
C GLU A 117 -4.03 16.37 1.76
N ASP A 118 -4.34 17.43 2.50
CA ASP A 118 -5.50 18.30 2.23
C ASP A 118 -5.45 18.90 0.82
N LYS A 119 -4.28 19.40 0.40
CA LYS A 119 -4.08 19.97 -0.94
C LYS A 119 -4.25 18.93 -2.04
N ILE A 120 -3.70 17.74 -1.85
CA ILE A 120 -3.80 16.64 -2.82
C ILE A 120 -5.27 16.19 -2.93
N ALA A 121 -5.97 16.02 -1.82
CA ALA A 121 -7.38 15.65 -1.81
C ALA A 121 -8.26 16.71 -2.51
N ALA A 122 -8.00 17.99 -2.25
CA ALA A 122 -8.70 19.10 -2.90
C ALA A 122 -8.43 19.19 -4.40
N SER A 123 -7.22 18.82 -4.85
CA SER A 123 -6.82 18.89 -6.27
C SER A 123 -7.61 17.94 -7.19
N LYS A 124 -8.21 16.88 -6.64
CA LYS A 124 -8.94 15.84 -7.39
C LYS A 124 -8.15 15.30 -8.58
N ALA A 125 -6.83 15.14 -8.42
CA ALA A 125 -5.98 14.54 -9.44
C ALA A 125 -6.53 13.18 -9.89
N ASP A 126 -6.34 12.86 -11.17
CA ASP A 126 -6.57 11.51 -11.68
C ASP A 126 -5.62 10.50 -11.02
N LYS A 127 -5.84 9.22 -11.32
CA LYS A 127 -5.05 8.11 -10.76
C LYS A 127 -4.43 7.28 -11.87
N GLU A 128 -4.09 7.94 -12.98
CA GLU A 128 -3.44 7.28 -14.10
C GLU A 128 -2.01 6.86 -13.75
N TYR A 129 -1.45 6.00 -14.59
CA TYR A 129 -0.09 5.53 -14.42
C TYR A 129 0.93 6.67 -14.50
N LEU A 130 1.85 6.69 -13.53
CA LEU A 130 3.05 7.51 -13.63
C LEU A 130 4.02 6.93 -14.69
N PRO A 131 4.92 7.76 -15.24
CA PRO A 131 6.06 7.26 -16.01
C PRO A 131 6.88 6.24 -15.21
N ILE A 132 7.62 5.36 -15.92
CA ILE A 132 8.45 4.31 -15.31
C ILE A 132 9.42 4.85 -14.26
N THR A 133 9.99 6.04 -14.50
CA THR A 133 10.93 6.69 -13.59
C THR A 133 10.27 7.46 -12.44
N GLY A 134 8.94 7.48 -12.38
CA GLY A 134 8.14 8.22 -11.41
C GLY A 134 7.70 9.61 -11.86
N LEU A 135 7.17 10.37 -10.91
CA LEU A 135 6.69 11.73 -11.14
C LEU A 135 7.88 12.70 -11.29
N ALA A 136 7.96 13.41 -12.42
CA ALA A 136 9.10 14.25 -12.77
C ALA A 136 9.41 15.34 -11.73
N ASP A 137 8.38 16.01 -11.19
CA ASP A 137 8.58 17.03 -10.16
C ASP A 137 9.08 16.43 -8.85
N PHE A 138 8.58 15.25 -8.48
CA PHE A 138 9.05 14.53 -7.30
C PHE A 138 10.52 14.16 -7.43
N THR A 139 10.93 13.56 -8.55
CA THR A 139 12.33 13.15 -8.76
C THR A 139 13.28 14.34 -8.79
N LYS A 140 12.89 15.44 -9.44
CA LYS A 140 13.66 16.70 -9.47
C LYS A 140 13.83 17.30 -8.07
N LEU A 141 12.73 17.43 -7.31
CA LEU A 141 12.76 18.00 -5.97
C LEU A 141 13.50 17.09 -4.98
N ALA A 142 13.38 15.77 -5.12
CA ALA A 142 14.13 14.80 -4.33
C ALA A 142 15.64 14.92 -4.56
N ALA A 143 16.09 15.07 -5.81
CA ALA A 143 17.50 15.34 -6.10
C ALA A 143 17.97 16.67 -5.53
N LYS A 144 17.16 17.73 -5.65
CA LYS A 144 17.49 19.04 -5.08
C LYS A 144 17.62 18.97 -3.56
N LEU A 145 16.75 18.22 -2.89
CA LEU A 145 16.81 17.99 -1.44
C LEU A 145 18.07 17.21 -1.04
N ALA A 146 18.42 16.16 -1.79
CA ALA A 146 19.54 15.27 -1.47
C ALA A 146 20.92 15.92 -1.71
N TYR A 147 21.07 16.66 -2.81
CA TYR A 147 22.36 17.22 -3.21
C TYR A 147 22.50 18.72 -2.93
N GLY A 148 21.40 19.42 -2.67
CA GLY A 148 21.37 20.89 -2.59
C GLY A 148 21.27 21.54 -3.97
N GLY A 149 20.53 22.65 -4.04
CA GLY A 149 20.28 23.37 -5.30
C GLY A 149 21.51 24.02 -5.92
N ASP A 150 22.54 24.30 -5.10
CA ASP A 150 23.77 24.95 -5.56
C ASP A 150 24.88 23.95 -5.89
N SER A 151 24.60 22.64 -5.77
CA SER A 151 25.61 21.62 -6.03
C SER A 151 25.91 21.48 -7.53
N ALA A 152 27.20 21.33 -7.84
CA ALA A 152 27.65 21.12 -9.22
C ALA A 152 26.96 19.93 -9.91
N PRO A 153 26.80 18.74 -9.29
CA PRO A 153 26.09 17.63 -9.94
C PRO A 153 24.65 17.95 -10.31
N PHE A 154 23.94 18.72 -9.48
CA PHE A 154 22.56 19.12 -9.75
C PHE A 154 22.48 20.14 -10.89
N ASN A 155 23.30 21.19 -10.84
CA ASN A 155 23.28 22.27 -11.83
C ASN A 155 23.83 21.84 -13.20
N GLU A 156 24.75 20.86 -13.24
CA GLU A 156 25.33 20.33 -14.48
C GLU A 156 24.53 19.14 -15.06
N GLY A 157 23.40 18.76 -14.46
CA GLY A 157 22.57 17.66 -14.96
C GLY A 157 23.22 16.27 -14.87
N ARG A 158 24.12 16.05 -13.91
CA ARG A 158 24.86 14.79 -13.71
C ARG A 158 24.15 13.77 -12.82
N ILE A 159 22.93 14.07 -12.37
CA ILE A 159 22.17 13.21 -11.45
C ILE A 159 21.10 12.46 -12.23
N ALA A 160 21.18 11.13 -12.22
CA ALA A 160 20.09 10.25 -12.66
C ALA A 160 19.21 9.87 -11.45
N VAL A 161 17.90 9.98 -11.59
CA VAL A 161 16.93 9.72 -10.51
C VAL A 161 15.78 8.87 -11.03
N THR A 162 15.39 7.87 -10.25
CA THR A 162 14.12 7.15 -10.43
C THR A 162 13.41 7.09 -9.08
N GLN A 163 12.10 7.31 -9.08
CA GLN A 163 11.27 7.04 -7.91
C GLN A 163 11.26 5.53 -7.63
N SER A 164 11.21 5.17 -6.35
CA SER A 164 11.20 3.77 -5.90
C SER A 164 10.32 3.60 -4.67
N ILE A 165 10.11 2.36 -4.25
CA ILE A 165 9.37 2.03 -3.01
C ILE A 165 10.28 2.24 -1.81
N SER A 166 10.43 3.51 -1.41
CA SER A 166 11.26 3.95 -0.28
C SER A 166 12.72 3.48 -0.39
N GLY A 167 13.47 3.52 0.71
CA GLY A 167 14.88 3.15 0.76
C GLY A 167 15.15 1.70 0.37
N THR A 168 14.32 0.75 0.82
CA THR A 168 14.48 -0.68 0.49
C THR A 168 14.35 -0.93 -1.02
N GLY A 169 13.35 -0.32 -1.66
CA GLY A 169 13.18 -0.40 -3.12
C GLY A 169 14.31 0.27 -3.87
N ALA A 170 14.79 1.42 -3.39
CA ALA A 170 15.95 2.11 -3.96
C ALA A 170 17.21 1.24 -3.93
N LEU A 171 17.50 0.61 -2.79
CA LEU A 171 18.64 -0.31 -2.64
C LEU A 171 18.51 -1.52 -3.57
N ARG A 172 17.31 -2.09 -3.71
CA ARG A 172 17.08 -3.23 -4.60
C ARG A 172 17.31 -2.89 -6.07
N ILE A 173 16.79 -1.74 -6.53
CA ILE A 173 16.99 -1.26 -7.90
C ILE A 173 18.47 -0.94 -8.13
N GLY A 174 19.10 -0.24 -7.20
CA GLY A 174 20.53 0.12 -7.28
C GLY A 174 21.43 -1.12 -7.30
N GLY A 175 21.17 -2.10 -6.43
CA GLY A 175 21.87 -3.38 -6.42
C GLY A 175 21.73 -4.13 -7.75
N ALA A 176 20.51 -4.23 -8.28
CA ALA A 176 20.26 -4.88 -9.58
C ALA A 176 20.96 -4.14 -10.73
N PHE A 177 20.96 -2.81 -10.69
CA PHE A 177 21.63 -1.97 -11.68
C PHE A 177 23.14 -2.22 -11.68
N LEU A 178 23.78 -2.21 -10.50
CA LEU A 178 25.21 -2.51 -10.36
C LEU A 178 25.53 -3.94 -10.82
N ALA A 179 24.74 -4.92 -10.39
CA ALA A 179 24.93 -6.31 -10.78
C ALA A 179 24.88 -6.49 -12.30
N ARG A 180 23.95 -5.82 -12.99
CA ARG A 180 23.76 -5.93 -14.44
C ARG A 180 24.75 -5.10 -15.26
N HIS A 181 25.05 -3.88 -14.83
CA HIS A 181 25.72 -2.89 -15.69
C HIS A 181 27.14 -2.54 -15.27
N TYR A 182 27.56 -2.85 -14.04
CA TYR A 182 28.94 -2.62 -13.61
C TYR A 182 29.76 -3.90 -13.87
N PRO A 183 30.66 -3.96 -14.87
CA PRO A 183 31.30 -5.20 -15.28
C PRO A 183 32.43 -5.67 -14.36
N HIS A 184 32.77 -4.89 -13.33
CA HIS A 184 33.91 -5.15 -12.45
C HIS A 184 33.47 -5.86 -11.15
N VAL A 185 34.29 -5.71 -10.11
CA VAL A 185 34.16 -6.34 -8.79
C VAL A 185 32.74 -6.15 -8.22
N LYS A 186 32.16 -7.25 -7.73
CA LYS A 186 30.79 -7.32 -7.19
C LYS A 186 30.73 -7.16 -5.67
N THR A 187 31.88 -6.99 -5.03
CA THR A 187 32.02 -6.81 -3.58
C THR A 187 31.47 -5.48 -3.11
N ILE A 188 30.58 -5.51 -2.11
CA ILE A 188 30.00 -4.35 -1.43
C ILE A 188 30.56 -4.25 -0.01
N TYR A 189 31.13 -3.10 0.33
CA TYR A 189 31.64 -2.83 1.67
C TYR A 189 30.55 -2.21 2.55
N LEU A 190 30.28 -2.83 3.70
CA LEU A 190 29.32 -2.35 4.69
C LEU A 190 30.05 -1.93 5.99
N PRO A 191 29.61 -0.84 6.65
CA PRO A 191 30.14 -0.48 7.97
C PRO A 191 29.79 -1.54 9.02
N THR A 192 30.59 -1.63 10.08
CA THR A 192 30.33 -2.53 11.22
C THR A 192 30.06 -1.68 12.47
N PRO A 193 28.81 -1.65 13.00
CA PRO A 193 27.60 -2.35 12.54
C PRO A 193 26.91 -1.69 11.33
N SER A 194 25.99 -2.43 10.68
CA SER A 194 25.14 -1.96 9.58
C SER A 194 23.67 -2.28 9.82
N TRP A 195 22.76 -1.71 9.02
CA TRP A 195 21.36 -2.11 9.00
C TRP A 195 21.23 -3.56 8.52
N GLY A 196 20.53 -4.41 9.29
CA GLY A 196 20.46 -5.85 9.04
C GLY A 196 19.93 -6.26 7.67
N ASN A 197 19.17 -5.37 7.00
CA ASN A 197 18.61 -5.65 5.69
C ASN A 197 19.58 -5.33 4.53
N HIS A 198 20.73 -4.69 4.76
CA HIS A 198 21.69 -4.41 3.68
C HIS A 198 22.21 -5.70 3.03
N THR A 199 22.76 -6.62 3.84
CA THR A 199 23.31 -7.88 3.35
C THR A 199 22.31 -8.71 2.52
N PRO A 200 21.08 -9.00 2.97
CA PRO A 200 20.13 -9.77 2.17
C PRO A 200 19.72 -9.06 0.87
N ILE A 201 19.51 -7.73 0.88
CA ILE A 201 19.15 -6.99 -0.35
C ILE A 201 20.24 -7.09 -1.41
N PHE A 202 21.50 -6.86 -1.02
CA PHE A 202 22.61 -6.84 -1.97
C PHE A 202 22.96 -8.26 -2.46
N ARG A 203 22.92 -9.27 -1.59
CA ARG A 203 23.08 -10.68 -2.00
C ARG A 203 21.99 -11.15 -2.96
N ASP A 204 20.71 -10.82 -2.70
CA ASP A 204 19.61 -11.13 -3.63
C ASP A 204 19.75 -10.42 -4.99
N SER A 205 20.48 -9.30 -5.01
CA SER A 205 20.81 -8.59 -6.24
C SER A 205 21.98 -9.22 -7.02
N GLY A 206 22.66 -10.24 -6.48
CA GLY A 206 23.82 -10.88 -7.10
C GLY A 206 25.16 -10.19 -6.80
N LEU A 207 25.24 -9.48 -5.67
CA LEU A 207 26.44 -8.81 -5.18
C LEU A 207 27.01 -9.54 -3.95
N GLU A 208 28.31 -9.37 -3.73
CA GLU A 208 29.09 -10.09 -2.69
C GLU A 208 29.32 -9.26 -1.43
#